data_AF-A0A2E7H0R3-F1
#
_entry.id   AF-A0A2E7H0R3-F1
#
_cell.length_a   1.000
_cell.length_b   1.000
_cell.length_c   1.000
_cell.angle_alpha   90.00
_cell.angle_beta   90.00
_cell.angle_gamma   90.00
#
_symmetry.space_group_name_H-M   'P 1'
#
loop_
_entity.id
_entity.type
_entity.pdbx_description
1 polymer ?
#
loop_
_entity_poly.entity_id
_entity_poly.type
_entity_poly.pdbx_seq_one_letter_code
_entity_poly.pdbx_strand_id
1 'polypeptide(L)'
;MQYQKKASVITALLLVLMAGSAGVGADGSDPLDPSDGGADWDGDGLTNAEEQSAGTDMNNPDTDNDGMPDGWEVNYGLNPNSASDSGADPDGDGLDNLEEYELGTNPNSADTDGDGTNDANDPYPNDPNDGAASDSDGDGIPDAYDPDFQGEGSGDGGTEGGGEGEDGQGLSTRDKNKTQ
;
A
#
# COMPACT_ATOMS: atom_id res chain seq x y z
N MET A 1 -8.97 -43.23 33.64
CA MET A 1 -10.01 -42.21 33.39
C MET A 1 -10.16 -41.35 34.63
N GLN A 2 -9.61 -40.14 34.63
CA GLN A 2 -10.23 -38.93 35.16
C GLN A 2 -9.46 -37.73 34.60
N TYR A 3 -10.17 -36.89 33.87
CA TYR A 3 -9.70 -35.63 33.29
C TYR A 3 -9.80 -34.57 34.39
N GLN A 4 -8.79 -33.75 34.63
CA GLN A 4 -8.96 -32.47 35.32
C GLN A 4 -8.26 -31.36 34.53
N LYS A 5 -9.08 -30.36 34.22
CA LYS A 5 -8.84 -29.23 33.32
C LYS A 5 -7.72 -28.34 33.86
N LYS A 6 -6.89 -27.81 32.95
CA LYS A 6 -6.00 -26.68 33.20
C LYS A 6 -6.84 -25.50 33.66
N ALA A 7 -6.62 -25.00 34.87
CA ALA A 7 -7.15 -23.73 35.33
C ALA A 7 -5.95 -22.79 35.54
N SER A 8 -5.68 -21.97 34.51
CA SER A 8 -4.81 -20.81 34.62
C SER A 8 -5.57 -19.78 35.45
N VAL A 9 -5.08 -19.47 36.64
CA VAL A 9 -5.75 -18.54 37.56
C VAL A 9 -5.40 -17.11 37.12
N ILE A 10 -6.23 -16.58 36.22
CA ILE A 10 -6.41 -15.14 36.01
C ILE A 10 -6.85 -14.58 37.36
N THR A 11 -5.94 -13.90 38.05
CA THR A 11 -6.27 -13.23 39.31
C THR A 11 -6.60 -11.78 38.99
N ALA A 12 -7.86 -11.55 38.64
CA ALA A 12 -8.44 -10.21 38.63
C ALA A 12 -9.39 -10.07 39.82
N LEU A 13 -9.36 -8.86 40.41
CA LEU A 13 -10.43 -8.22 41.20
C LEU A 13 -10.35 -8.28 42.74
N LEU A 14 -9.92 -7.17 43.37
CA LEU A 14 -10.64 -6.42 44.43
C LEU A 14 -9.86 -5.12 44.80
N LEU A 15 -10.25 -3.96 44.25
CA LEU A 15 -11.06 -2.89 44.87
C LEU A 15 -10.37 -2.05 45.96
N VAL A 16 -9.93 -0.84 45.57
CA VAL A 16 -10.08 0.37 46.40
C VAL A 16 -10.60 1.49 45.49
N LEU A 17 -11.74 2.06 45.90
CA LEU A 17 -12.37 3.24 45.33
C LEU A 17 -11.39 4.42 45.32
N MET A 18 -11.21 5.02 44.14
CA MET A 18 -10.94 6.45 44.03
C MET A 18 -12.06 7.04 43.17
N ALA A 19 -13.13 7.47 43.84
CA ALA A 19 -13.95 8.54 43.30
C ALA A 19 -13.11 9.82 43.44
N GLY A 20 -12.43 10.18 42.38
CA GLY A 20 -11.68 11.43 42.26
C GLY A 20 -11.81 11.86 40.82
N SER A 21 -12.84 12.66 40.54
CA SER A 21 -13.04 13.48 39.35
C SER A 21 -12.55 12.86 38.03
N ALA A 22 -13.48 12.45 37.17
CA ALA A 22 -13.23 12.59 35.73
C ALA A 22 -12.77 14.03 35.54
N GLY A 23 -11.46 14.19 35.42
CA GLY A 23 -10.85 15.47 35.19
C GLY A 23 -11.29 15.82 33.80
N VAL A 24 -12.13 16.84 33.67
CA VAL A 24 -11.98 17.78 32.57
C VAL A 24 -10.48 17.89 32.32
N GLY A 25 -10.03 17.50 31.12
CA GLY A 25 -8.65 17.74 30.72
C GLY A 25 -8.33 19.23 30.95
N ALA A 26 -7.07 19.59 31.15
CA ALA A 26 -6.71 20.99 31.41
C ALA A 26 -7.14 21.96 30.27
N ASP A 27 -7.48 21.39 29.13
CA ASP A 27 -8.00 21.93 27.87
C ASP A 27 -9.54 22.03 27.80
N GLY A 28 -10.29 21.45 28.74
CA GLY A 28 -11.75 21.55 28.78
C GLY A 28 -12.50 20.44 28.05
N SER A 29 -11.81 19.46 27.47
CA SER A 29 -12.42 18.28 26.86
C SER A 29 -12.86 17.27 27.94
N ASP A 30 -14.06 16.73 27.77
CA ASP A 30 -14.57 15.55 28.44
C ASP A 30 -14.68 14.42 27.39
N PRO A 31 -13.79 13.43 27.39
CA PRO A 31 -13.82 12.32 26.41
C PRO A 31 -15.11 11.47 26.47
N LEU A 32 -15.96 11.68 27.48
CA LEU A 32 -17.26 11.03 27.62
C LEU A 32 -18.43 11.96 27.25
N ASP A 33 -18.19 13.22 26.91
CA ASP A 33 -19.16 14.10 26.27
C ASP A 33 -19.13 13.86 24.75
N PRO A 34 -20.25 13.44 24.13
CA PRO A 34 -20.30 13.24 22.67
C PRO A 34 -20.12 14.54 21.86
N SER A 35 -20.18 15.71 22.52
CA SER A 35 -20.15 17.02 21.87
C SER A 35 -18.74 17.51 21.57
N ASP A 36 -17.74 17.05 22.32
CA ASP A 36 -16.32 17.40 22.18
C ASP A 36 -15.46 16.20 21.78
N GLY A 37 -15.74 14.98 22.26
CA GLY A 37 -14.93 13.80 21.94
C GLY A 37 -14.97 13.41 20.45
N GLY A 38 -16.05 13.75 19.73
CA GLY A 38 -16.17 13.52 18.29
C GLY A 38 -15.80 14.73 17.43
N ALA A 39 -15.33 15.82 18.03
CA ALA A 39 -14.79 16.95 17.28
C ALA A 39 -13.31 16.68 16.93
N ASP A 40 -12.85 17.34 15.87
CA ASP A 40 -11.45 17.38 15.42
C ASP A 40 -11.10 18.87 15.39
N TRP A 41 -10.40 19.34 16.42
CA TRP A 41 -10.26 20.77 16.69
C TRP A 41 -9.12 21.42 15.90
N ASP A 42 -8.06 20.69 15.62
CA ASP A 42 -6.90 21.16 14.85
C ASP A 42 -6.90 20.69 13.38
N GLY A 43 -7.74 19.73 13.02
CA GLY A 43 -8.01 19.34 11.64
C GLY A 43 -6.98 18.37 11.07
N ASP A 44 -6.34 17.56 11.90
CA ASP A 44 -5.30 16.60 11.49
C ASP A 44 -5.86 15.23 11.06
N GLY A 45 -7.14 14.99 11.32
CA GLY A 45 -7.85 13.75 10.99
C GLY A 45 -8.13 12.82 12.17
N LEU A 46 -7.66 13.14 13.38
CA LEU A 46 -8.07 12.48 14.62
C LEU A 46 -9.17 13.29 15.31
N THR A 47 -10.13 12.58 15.90
CA THR A 47 -11.05 13.20 16.84
C THR A 47 -10.37 13.40 18.20
N ASN A 48 -10.80 14.40 18.97
CA ASN A 48 -10.30 14.67 20.31
C ASN A 48 -10.29 13.42 21.22
N ALA A 49 -11.26 12.50 21.07
CA ALA A 49 -11.27 11.23 21.79
C ALA A 49 -10.20 10.24 21.30
N GLU A 50 -9.91 10.21 19.99
CA GLU A 50 -8.82 9.43 19.41
C GLU A 50 -7.47 9.98 19.83
N GLU A 51 -7.31 11.30 19.84
CA GLU A 51 -6.10 11.98 20.31
C GLU A 51 -5.82 11.70 21.78
N GLN A 52 -6.84 11.73 22.64
CA GLN A 52 -6.67 11.32 24.03
C GLN A 52 -6.18 9.86 24.15
N SER A 53 -6.63 8.99 23.25
CA SER A 53 -6.19 7.58 23.22
C SER A 53 -4.79 7.42 22.64
N ALA A 54 -4.40 8.26 21.67
CA ALA A 54 -3.07 8.30 21.05
C ALA A 54 -2.05 9.01 21.95
N GLY A 55 -2.50 9.86 22.86
CA GLY A 55 -1.66 10.67 23.74
C GLY A 55 -1.19 11.98 23.10
N THR A 56 -1.87 12.46 22.05
CA THR A 56 -1.55 13.67 21.29
C THR A 56 -2.28 14.91 21.85
N ASP A 57 -1.94 16.11 21.37
CA ASP A 57 -2.52 17.38 21.80
C ASP A 57 -3.67 17.82 20.88
N MET A 58 -4.91 17.81 21.42
CA MET A 58 -6.16 18.15 20.73
C MET A 58 -6.28 19.52 20.06
N ASN A 59 -5.24 20.34 20.13
CA ASN A 59 -5.21 21.67 19.52
C ASN A 59 -3.95 21.89 18.70
N ASN A 60 -3.18 20.84 18.44
CA ASN A 60 -1.92 20.88 17.74
C ASN A 60 -1.80 19.68 16.80
N PRO A 61 -1.91 19.89 15.48
CA PRO A 61 -2.04 18.79 14.53
C PRO A 61 -0.77 17.95 14.32
N ASP A 62 0.33 18.29 15.01
CA ASP A 62 1.67 17.68 14.94
C ASP A 62 2.30 17.80 16.33
N THR A 63 2.05 16.82 17.19
CA THR A 63 2.34 16.85 18.63
C THR A 63 3.84 16.91 18.89
N ASP A 64 4.66 16.21 18.11
CA ASP A 64 6.10 16.14 18.33
C ASP A 64 6.94 17.11 17.48
N ASN A 65 6.28 17.83 16.56
CA ASN A 65 6.79 18.90 15.72
C ASN A 65 7.85 18.43 14.71
N ASP A 66 7.63 17.29 14.06
CA ASP A 66 8.54 16.76 13.05
C ASP A 66 8.10 17.00 11.60
N GLY A 67 6.88 17.53 11.42
CA GLY A 67 6.32 17.89 10.13
C GLY A 67 5.27 16.91 9.60
N MET A 68 5.08 15.76 10.25
CA MET A 68 4.01 14.81 9.97
C MET A 68 2.81 15.08 10.92
N PRO A 69 1.56 15.08 10.43
CA PRO A 69 0.41 15.24 11.30
C PRO A 69 0.12 13.99 12.13
N ASP A 70 -0.36 14.16 13.37
CA ASP A 70 -0.59 13.04 14.29
C ASP A 70 -1.56 12.00 13.68
N GLY A 71 -2.62 12.48 13.02
CA GLY A 71 -3.58 11.63 12.32
C GLY A 71 -3.01 10.82 11.16
N TRP A 72 -2.04 11.37 10.43
CA TRP A 72 -1.35 10.63 9.38
C TRP A 72 -0.47 9.54 9.99
N GLU A 73 0.32 9.87 11.00
CA GLU A 73 1.20 8.93 11.70
C GLU A 73 0.42 7.78 12.33
N VAL A 74 -0.68 8.07 13.03
CA VAL A 74 -1.55 7.05 13.63
C VAL A 74 -2.16 6.14 12.57
N ASN A 75 -2.58 6.70 11.43
CA ASN A 75 -3.16 5.91 10.34
C ASN A 75 -2.16 4.92 9.73
N TYR A 76 -0.88 5.29 9.66
CA TYR A 76 0.20 4.43 9.16
C TYR A 76 0.96 3.64 10.25
N GLY A 77 0.54 3.76 11.51
CA GLY A 77 1.12 3.01 12.63
C GLY A 77 2.49 3.52 13.09
N LEU A 78 2.82 4.77 12.76
CA LEU A 78 3.96 5.53 13.29
C LEU A 78 3.65 6.09 14.67
N ASN A 79 4.60 6.82 15.28
CA ASN A 79 4.49 7.29 16.64
C ASN A 79 4.43 8.83 16.72
N PRO A 80 3.22 9.42 16.88
CA PRO A 80 2.98 10.88 16.87
C PRO A 80 3.53 11.64 18.10
N ASN A 81 4.41 10.99 18.86
CA ASN A 81 5.03 11.54 20.07
C ASN A 81 6.56 11.39 20.00
N SER A 82 7.12 11.11 18.82
CA SER A 82 8.50 10.74 18.62
C SER A 82 9.07 11.20 17.28
N ALA A 83 9.37 12.50 17.19
CA ALA A 83 10.03 13.21 16.09
C ALA A 83 11.29 12.60 15.43
N SER A 84 11.78 11.46 15.92
CA SER A 84 12.84 10.70 15.27
C SER A 84 12.36 9.69 14.23
N ASP A 85 11.07 9.34 14.20
CA ASP A 85 10.55 8.40 13.21
C ASP A 85 10.22 9.05 11.87
N SER A 86 10.03 10.37 11.76
CA SER A 86 10.07 11.07 10.46
C SER A 86 11.26 10.68 9.58
N GLY A 87 12.43 10.47 10.19
CA GLY A 87 13.65 10.06 9.47
C GLY A 87 13.84 8.54 9.34
N ALA A 88 12.82 7.74 9.63
CA ALA A 88 12.86 6.29 9.45
C ALA A 88 12.37 5.89 8.05
N ASP A 89 12.82 4.74 7.58
CA ASP A 89 12.47 4.13 6.29
C ASP A 89 12.04 2.67 6.59
N PRO A 90 10.77 2.44 6.93
CA PRO A 90 10.30 1.13 7.42
C PRO A 90 10.23 0.04 6.34
N ASP A 91 9.98 0.41 5.09
CA ASP A 91 9.86 -0.53 3.97
C ASP A 91 11.15 -0.70 3.14
N GLY A 92 12.12 0.20 3.31
CA GLY A 92 13.46 0.12 2.73
C GLY A 92 13.52 0.55 1.28
N ASP A 93 12.61 1.39 0.80
CA ASP A 93 12.58 1.87 -0.58
C ASP A 93 13.55 3.04 -0.84
N GLY A 94 13.97 3.71 0.23
CA GLY A 94 14.91 4.81 0.23
C GLY A 94 14.31 6.20 0.45
N LEU A 95 13.01 6.31 0.66
CA LEU A 95 12.33 7.50 1.19
C LEU A 95 12.21 7.39 2.72
N ASP A 96 12.31 8.51 3.42
CA ASP A 96 11.92 8.57 4.83
C ASP A 96 10.43 8.88 5.00
N ASN A 97 9.87 8.58 6.18
CA ASN A 97 8.44 8.76 6.46
C ASN A 97 7.95 10.19 6.16
N LEU A 98 8.80 11.21 6.37
CA LEU A 98 8.44 12.60 6.07
C LEU A 98 8.38 12.84 4.55
N GLU A 99 9.36 12.36 3.80
CA GLU A 99 9.35 12.40 2.32
C GLU A 99 8.11 11.68 1.77
N GLU A 100 7.74 10.55 2.36
CA GLU A 100 6.54 9.80 1.97
C GLU A 100 5.25 10.54 2.28
N TYR A 101 5.16 11.20 3.44
CA TYR A 101 4.05 12.09 3.75
C TYR A 101 3.91 13.22 2.71
N GLU A 102 5.03 13.84 2.30
CA GLU A 102 5.06 14.91 1.30
C GLU A 102 4.66 14.42 -0.11
N LEU A 103 4.99 13.16 -0.45
CA LEU A 103 4.63 12.51 -1.71
C LEU A 103 3.22 11.88 -1.68
N GLY A 104 2.64 11.73 -0.50
CA GLY A 104 1.36 11.05 -0.29
C GLY A 104 1.43 9.54 -0.45
N THR A 105 2.63 8.95 -0.29
CA THR A 105 2.88 7.51 -0.39
C THR A 105 2.65 6.80 0.95
N ASN A 106 2.86 5.49 0.98
CA ASN A 106 2.63 4.65 2.15
C ASN A 106 3.96 4.18 2.78
N PRO A 107 4.29 4.63 4.01
CA PRO A 107 5.56 4.31 4.70
C PRO A 107 5.80 2.86 5.10
N ASN A 108 4.91 1.97 4.68
CA ASN A 108 5.04 0.54 4.88
C ASN A 108 4.94 -0.23 3.55
N SER A 109 5.06 0.45 2.40
CA SER A 109 4.93 -0.13 1.07
C SER A 109 5.88 0.56 0.09
N ALA A 110 6.99 -0.12 -0.20
CA ALA A 110 8.03 0.38 -1.10
C ALA A 110 7.59 0.70 -2.54
N ASP A 111 6.34 0.40 -2.88
CA ASP A 111 5.65 0.59 -4.15
C ASP A 111 4.17 0.79 -3.76
N THR A 112 3.74 2.04 -3.65
CA THR A 112 2.47 2.44 -3.04
C THR A 112 1.28 2.06 -3.91
N ASP A 113 1.40 2.27 -5.21
CA ASP A 113 0.31 1.99 -6.15
C ASP A 113 0.36 0.57 -6.76
N GLY A 114 1.48 -0.13 -6.58
CA GLY A 114 1.65 -1.52 -6.96
C GLY A 114 1.88 -1.72 -8.45
N ASP A 115 2.40 -0.71 -9.14
CA ASP A 115 2.75 -0.80 -10.56
C ASP A 115 4.04 -1.63 -10.77
N GLY A 116 4.92 -1.69 -9.78
CA GLY A 116 6.18 -2.43 -9.82
C GLY A 116 7.42 -1.54 -9.83
N THR A 117 7.26 -0.23 -9.79
CA THR A 117 8.30 0.78 -9.58
C THR A 117 8.26 1.22 -8.13
N ASN A 118 9.43 1.28 -7.47
CA ASN A 118 9.45 1.78 -6.10
C ASN A 118 9.17 3.28 -6.05
N ASP A 119 8.51 3.75 -4.99
CA ASP A 119 8.10 5.15 -4.82
C ASP A 119 9.27 6.13 -4.97
N ALA A 120 10.44 5.80 -4.38
CA ALA A 120 11.67 6.59 -4.53
C ALA A 120 12.13 6.83 -5.99
N ASN A 121 11.71 5.98 -6.93
CA ASN A 121 12.08 6.04 -8.34
C ASN A 121 10.90 6.26 -9.29
N ASP A 122 9.70 6.41 -8.74
CA ASP A 122 8.47 6.56 -9.50
C ASP A 122 8.08 8.05 -9.62
N PRO A 123 7.96 8.61 -10.84
CA PRO A 123 7.46 9.97 -11.05
C PRO A 123 5.98 10.17 -10.66
N TYR A 124 5.18 9.09 -10.60
CA TYR A 124 3.76 9.09 -10.29
C TYR A 124 3.40 7.95 -9.29
N PRO A 125 3.96 7.94 -8.06
CA PRO A 125 3.89 6.83 -7.09
C PRO A 125 2.51 6.54 -6.49
N ASN A 126 1.47 7.20 -7.02
CA ASN A 126 0.08 7.07 -6.59
C ASN A 126 -0.85 6.79 -7.79
N ASP A 127 -0.31 6.56 -8.97
CA ASP A 127 -1.04 6.26 -10.19
C ASP A 127 -0.51 4.97 -10.83
N PRO A 128 -1.15 3.82 -10.57
CA PRO A 128 -0.65 2.52 -11.06
C PRO A 128 -0.81 2.33 -12.58
N ASN A 129 -1.23 3.37 -13.30
CA ASN A 129 -1.41 3.36 -14.76
C ASN A 129 -0.68 4.54 -15.42
N ASP A 130 0.42 4.98 -14.84
CA ASP A 130 1.26 6.08 -15.31
C ASP A 130 2.21 5.68 -16.47
N GLY A 131 2.39 4.38 -16.68
CA GLY A 131 3.23 3.81 -17.74
C GLY A 131 4.58 3.26 -17.31
N ALA A 132 4.95 3.34 -16.03
CA ALA A 132 6.27 2.87 -15.60
C ALA A 132 6.39 1.33 -15.70
N ALA A 133 5.28 0.59 -15.52
CA ALA A 133 5.30 -0.88 -15.56
C ALA A 133 4.82 -1.58 -16.84
N SER A 134 4.09 -0.89 -17.73
CA SER A 134 3.41 -1.51 -18.88
C SER A 134 3.73 -0.81 -20.19
N ASP A 135 4.98 -0.53 -20.50
CA ASP A 135 5.41 -0.01 -21.82
C ASP A 135 6.20 -1.13 -22.53
N SER A 136 5.48 -2.06 -23.17
CA SER A 136 6.05 -3.30 -23.70
C SER A 136 7.03 -3.08 -24.86
N ASP A 137 6.91 -1.96 -25.58
CA ASP A 137 7.78 -1.64 -26.71
C ASP A 137 8.71 -0.43 -26.49
N GLY A 138 8.56 0.27 -25.37
CA GLY A 138 9.48 1.29 -24.87
C GLY A 138 9.33 2.63 -25.58
N ASP A 139 8.15 2.91 -26.16
CA ASP A 139 7.89 4.12 -26.94
C ASP A 139 7.40 5.32 -26.09
N GLY A 140 7.14 5.07 -24.80
CA GLY A 140 6.67 6.06 -23.83
C GLY A 140 5.16 6.20 -23.75
N ILE A 141 4.39 5.29 -24.35
CA ILE A 141 2.95 5.15 -24.15
C ILE A 141 2.68 3.82 -23.41
N PRO A 142 1.91 3.82 -22.30
CA PRO A 142 1.56 2.57 -21.64
C PRO A 142 0.71 1.68 -22.56
N ASP A 143 0.93 0.36 -22.60
CA ASP A 143 0.19 -0.68 -23.33
C ASP A 143 -1.34 -0.50 -23.29
N ALA A 144 -1.88 -0.03 -22.15
CA ALA A 144 -3.30 0.22 -21.97
C ALA A 144 -3.84 1.42 -22.80
N TYR A 145 -2.96 2.35 -23.12
CA TYR A 145 -3.21 3.57 -23.90
C TYR A 145 -2.46 3.60 -25.22
N ASP A 146 -1.66 2.56 -25.48
CA ASP A 146 -0.81 2.46 -26.63
C ASP A 146 -1.63 1.97 -27.85
N PRO A 147 -1.78 2.81 -28.88
CA PRO A 147 -2.50 2.46 -30.10
C PRO A 147 -1.70 1.56 -31.06
N ASP A 148 -0.38 1.45 -30.91
CA ASP A 148 0.46 0.53 -31.69
C ASP A 148 1.03 -0.66 -30.90
N PHE A 149 0.74 -0.74 -29.59
CA PHE A 149 0.80 -1.99 -28.81
C PHE A 149 -0.05 -3.07 -29.47
N GLN A 150 0.62 -3.99 -30.15
CA GLN A 150 -0.02 -5.17 -30.74
C GLN A 150 -0.11 -6.24 -29.68
N GLY A 151 -1.02 -6.04 -28.73
CA GLY A 151 -1.24 -6.95 -27.60
C GLY A 151 -1.15 -8.40 -28.04
N GLU A 152 -0.23 -9.14 -27.43
CA GLU A 152 0.10 -10.49 -27.87
C GLU A 152 -1.14 -11.40 -27.82
N GLY A 153 -1.72 -11.61 -28.99
CA GLY A 153 -2.45 -12.83 -29.31
C GLY A 153 -3.83 -12.97 -28.68
N SER A 154 -4.78 -12.14 -29.12
CA SER A 154 -6.01 -12.76 -29.63
C SER A 154 -5.66 -13.48 -30.93
N GLY A 155 -5.09 -14.69 -30.77
CA GLY A 155 -4.85 -15.60 -31.86
C GLY A 155 -6.17 -15.92 -32.53
N ASP A 156 -6.46 -15.19 -33.61
CA ASP A 156 -7.32 -15.67 -34.67
C ASP A 156 -6.84 -17.08 -35.02
N GLY A 157 -7.74 -18.06 -34.87
CA GLY A 157 -7.50 -19.47 -35.17
C GLY A 157 -7.28 -19.74 -36.66
N GLY A 158 -6.28 -19.11 -37.26
CA GLY A 158 -5.76 -19.38 -38.58
C GLY A 158 -4.54 -20.29 -38.47
N THR A 159 -4.75 -21.57 -38.18
CA THR A 159 -3.69 -22.56 -38.38
C THR A 159 -3.47 -22.77 -39.89
N GLU A 160 -2.64 -21.94 -40.50
CA GLU A 160 -1.97 -22.25 -41.76
C GLU A 160 -0.46 -22.11 -41.58
N GLY A 161 0.24 -23.24 -41.65
CA GLY A 161 1.69 -23.28 -41.83
C GLY A 161 2.45 -23.96 -40.71
N GLY A 162 2.51 -25.29 -40.75
CA GLY A 162 3.48 -26.05 -39.97
C GLY A 162 3.71 -27.43 -40.57
N GLY A 163 4.94 -27.71 -41.00
CA GLY A 163 5.41 -29.08 -41.22
C GLY A 163 6.41 -29.25 -42.35
N GLU A 164 7.63 -28.76 -42.18
CA GLU A 164 8.77 -29.26 -42.95
C GLU A 164 9.18 -30.67 -42.45
N GLY A 165 9.46 -31.56 -43.41
CA GLY A 165 10.51 -32.58 -43.29
C GLY A 165 10.17 -33.90 -42.59
N GLU A 166 9.68 -34.88 -43.35
CA GLU A 166 9.93 -36.30 -43.04
C GLU A 166 10.36 -37.08 -44.31
N ASP A 167 11.54 -37.67 -44.17
CA ASP A 167 12.14 -38.82 -44.82
C ASP A 167 11.21 -39.81 -45.55
N GLY A 168 11.54 -40.10 -46.81
CA GLY A 168 10.85 -41.12 -47.59
C GLY A 168 11.57 -41.46 -48.89
N GLN A 169 12.20 -42.62 -48.91
CA GLN A 169 13.05 -43.11 -49.98
C GLN A 169 12.29 -43.42 -51.27
N GLY A 170 12.88 -43.01 -52.40
CA GLY A 170 12.90 -43.71 -53.68
C GLY A 170 11.57 -44.16 -54.30
N LEU A 171 11.21 -43.59 -55.45
CA LEU A 171 10.60 -44.35 -56.54
C LEU A 171 10.91 -43.72 -57.90
N SER A 172 11.54 -44.54 -58.73
CA SER A 172 11.83 -44.36 -60.14
C SER A 172 10.54 -44.22 -60.95
N THR A 173 10.43 -43.18 -61.79
CA THR A 173 10.15 -43.36 -63.23
C THR A 173 10.57 -42.11 -64.00
N ARG A 174 11.56 -42.30 -64.88
CA ARG A 174 11.74 -41.49 -66.09
C ARG A 174 10.42 -41.47 -66.84
N ASP A 175 9.95 -40.29 -67.24
CA ASP A 175 9.45 -40.14 -68.59
C ASP A 175 9.73 -38.75 -69.13
N LYS A 176 10.51 -38.75 -70.20
CA LYS A 176 10.74 -37.61 -71.07
C LYS A 176 9.47 -37.49 -71.90
N ASN A 177 8.75 -36.37 -71.82
CA ASN A 177 8.04 -35.94 -73.00
C ASN A 177 8.32 -34.49 -73.34
N LYS A 178 8.90 -34.37 -74.52
CA LYS A 178 9.49 -33.21 -75.14
C LYS A 178 8.39 -32.60 -76.00
N THR A 179 8.26 -31.29 -75.90
CA THR A 179 7.60 -30.42 -76.86
C THR A 179 7.84 -30.87 -78.30
N GLN A 180 6.77 -31.20 -79.02
CA GLN A 180 6.34 -30.59 -80.30
C GLN A 180 4.87 -30.93 -80.55
#